data_AF-A0A7H0MKX8-F1
#
_entry.id   AF-A0A7H0MKX8-F1
#
_cell.length_a   1.000
_cell.length_b   1.000
_cell.length_c   1.000
_cell.angle_alpha   90.00
_cell.angle_beta   90.00
_cell.angle_gamma   90.00
#
_symmetry.space_group_name_H-M   'P 1'
#
loop_
_entity.id
_entity.type
_entity.pdbx_description
1 polymer ?
#
loop_
_entity_poly.entity_id
_entity_poly.type
_entity_poly.pdbx_seq_one_letter_code
_entity_poly.pdbx_strand_id
1 'polypeptide(L)'
;MKIEREGVEATLSFLQDFYPLPVESFEPLIKELGGTIELKGYLIYLHDHGFIEGIFDCKLEPPSTPWAIKMDSIRINASGIDHLSRLKETLPFSP
;
A
#
# COMPACT_ATOMS: atom_id res chain seq x y z
N MET A 1 -1.06 -2.27 -15.15
CA MET A 1 0.01 -2.02 -14.17
C MET A 1 0.57 -3.36 -13.74
N LYS A 2 1.91 -3.49 -13.62
CA LYS A 2 2.55 -4.65 -12.96
C LYS A 2 2.90 -4.24 -11.53
N ILE A 3 2.65 -5.11 -10.56
CA ILE A 3 3.01 -4.88 -9.16
C ILE A 3 4.50 -5.22 -9.01
N GLU A 4 5.31 -4.20 -8.77
CA GLU A 4 6.76 -4.34 -8.54
C GLU A 4 7.07 -4.37 -7.04
N ARG A 5 8.14 -5.06 -6.66
CA ARG A 5 8.54 -5.23 -5.27
C ARG A 5 8.88 -3.89 -4.61
N GLU A 6 9.60 -3.02 -5.32
CA GLU A 6 10.03 -1.72 -4.82
C GLU A 6 8.83 -0.84 -4.45
N GLY A 7 7.76 -0.87 -5.25
CA GLY A 7 6.53 -0.12 -4.93
C GLY A 7 5.76 -0.70 -3.75
N VAL A 8 5.77 -2.03 -3.57
CA VAL A 8 5.24 -2.69 -2.36
C VAL A 8 6.03 -2.26 -1.12
N GLU A 9 7.36 -2.28 -1.19
CA GLU A 9 8.24 -1.88 -0.10
C GLU A 9 8.10 -0.40 0.26
N ALA A 10 8.05 0.49 -0.74
CA ALA A 10 7.84 1.92 -0.54
C ALA A 10 6.48 2.19 0.12
N THR A 11 5.41 1.53 -0.35
CA THR A 11 4.07 1.69 0.22
C THR A 11 4.03 1.20 1.67
N LEU A 12 4.56 0.02 1.97
CA LEU A 12 4.56 -0.51 3.34
C LEU A 12 5.47 0.30 4.27
N SER A 13 6.64 0.74 3.81
CA SER A 13 7.54 1.59 4.61
C SER A 13 6.88 2.92 4.94
N PHE A 14 6.23 3.55 3.96
CA PHE A 14 5.47 4.78 4.17
C PHE A 14 4.34 4.58 5.18
N LEU A 15 3.55 3.52 5.08
CA LEU A 15 2.47 3.24 6.03
C LEU A 15 2.99 2.90 7.44
N GLN A 16 4.17 2.28 7.55
CA GLN A 16 4.80 1.94 8.83
C GLN A 16 5.11 3.17 9.68
N ASP A 17 5.48 4.29 9.06
CA ASP A 17 5.79 5.54 9.78
C ASP A 17 4.59 6.12 10.55
N PHE A 18 3.36 5.71 10.22
CA PHE A 18 2.12 6.15 10.87
C PHE A 18 1.50 5.12 11.81
N TYR A 19 2.05 3.90 11.88
CA TYR A 19 1.49 2.84 12.73
C TYR A 19 1.43 3.28 14.22
N PRO A 20 0.32 3.04 14.94
CA PRO A 20 -0.85 2.22 14.58
C PRO A 20 -1.99 2.96 13.90
N LEU A 21 -1.81 4.24 13.56
CA LEU A 21 -2.86 5.12 13.05
C LEU A 21 -2.98 5.05 11.52
N PRO A 22 -4.13 5.46 10.97
CA PRO A 22 -4.27 5.70 9.54
C PRO A 22 -3.39 6.84 9.05
N VAL A 23 -3.07 6.82 7.75
CA VAL A 23 -2.35 7.91 7.10
C VAL A 23 -3.27 9.11 6.85
N GLU A 24 -2.77 10.30 7.20
CA GLU A 24 -3.49 11.56 6.97
C GLU A 24 -3.37 12.08 5.53
N SER A 25 -2.20 11.92 4.90
CA SER A 25 -1.96 12.37 3.52
C SER A 25 -1.03 11.43 2.76
N PHE A 26 -1.46 11.01 1.58
CA PHE A 26 -0.70 10.17 0.66
C PHE A 26 0.09 10.98 -0.38
N GLU A 27 0.04 12.32 -0.37
CA GLU A 27 0.70 13.14 -1.39
C GLU A 27 2.20 12.84 -1.58
N PRO A 28 3.00 12.58 -0.53
CA PRO A 28 4.41 12.23 -0.72
C PRO A 28 4.57 10.92 -1.50
N LEU A 29 3.81 9.90 -1.11
CA LEU A 29 3.88 8.58 -1.73
C LEU A 29 3.31 8.57 -3.17
N ILE A 30 2.27 9.37 -3.45
CA ILE A 30 1.74 9.54 -4.81
C ILE A 30 2.82 10.08 -5.76
N LYS A 31 3.61 11.06 -5.31
CA LYS A 31 4.70 11.63 -6.11
C LYS A 31 5.82 10.62 -6.34
N GLU A 32 6.14 9.80 -5.34
CA GLU A 32 7.16 8.76 -5.43
C GLU A 32 6.77 7.62 -6.38
N LEU A 33 5.52 7.15 -6.29
CA LEU A 33 5.03 5.99 -7.07
C LEU A 33 4.62 6.34 -8.51
N GLY A 34 4.64 7.61 -8.89
CA GLY A 34 4.30 8.07 -10.25
C GLY A 34 2.83 8.37 -10.51
N GLY A 35 1.98 8.32 -9.47
CA GLY A 35 0.58 8.74 -9.59
C GLY A 35 -0.40 8.05 -8.65
N THR A 36 -1.64 8.56 -8.68
CA THR A 36 -2.73 8.05 -7.85
C THR A 36 -3.19 6.65 -8.29
N ILE A 37 -3.11 6.33 -9.58
CA ILE A 37 -3.52 5.02 -10.10
C ILE A 37 -2.57 3.94 -9.60
N GLU A 38 -1.27 4.23 -9.62
CA GLU A 38 -0.20 3.37 -9.15
C GLU A 38 -0.36 3.09 -7.66
N LEU A 39 -0.51 4.14 -6.84
CA LEU A 39 -0.77 3.99 -5.41
C LEU A 39 -2.01 3.11 -5.14
N LYS A 40 -3.13 3.38 -5.82
CA LYS A 40 -4.36 2.57 -5.64
C LYS A 40 -4.11 1.09 -5.97
N GLY A 41 -3.34 0.79 -7.02
CA GLY A 41 -2.96 -0.57 -7.38
C GLY A 41 -2.19 -1.29 -6.26
N TYR A 42 -1.20 -0.62 -5.67
CA TYR A 42 -0.45 -1.18 -4.53
C TYR A 42 -1.32 -1.34 -3.28
N LEU A 43 -2.19 -0.38 -2.98
CA LEU A 43 -3.09 -0.46 -1.82
C LEU A 43 -4.06 -1.64 -1.94
N ILE A 44 -4.68 -1.83 -3.11
CA ILE A 44 -5.56 -2.98 -3.36
C ILE A 44 -4.77 -4.29 -3.21
N TYR A 45 -3.59 -4.38 -3.83
CA TYR A 45 -2.73 -5.55 -3.74
C TYR A 45 -2.40 -5.90 -2.27
N LEU A 46 -1.98 -4.92 -1.47
CA LEU A 46 -1.64 -5.11 -0.06
C LEU A 46 -2.87 -5.48 0.80
N HIS A 47 -4.02 -4.88 0.51
CA HIS A 47 -5.29 -5.19 1.18
C HIS A 47 -5.71 -6.63 0.91
N ASP A 48 -5.66 -7.08 -0.34
CA ASP A 48 -6.01 -8.46 -0.73
C ASP A 48 -5.11 -9.51 -0.05
N HIS A 49 -3.85 -9.14 0.27
CA HIS A 49 -2.93 -10.00 1.02
C HIS A 49 -3.06 -9.85 2.56
N GLY A 50 -3.93 -8.98 3.05
CA GLY A 50 -4.16 -8.77 4.47
C GLY A 50 -2.98 -8.08 5.19
N PHE A 51 -2.17 -7.28 4.47
CA PHE A 51 -1.05 -6.53 5.06
C PHE A 51 -1.44 -5.13 5.54
N ILE A 52 -2.57 -4.62 5.05
CA ILE A 52 -3.13 -3.33 5.43
C ILE A 52 -4.62 -3.50 5.70
N GLU A 53 -5.18 -2.55 6.44
CA GLU A 53 -6.61 -2.44 6.71
C GLU A 53 -7.12 -1.10 6.20
N GLY A 54 -8.41 -1.03 5.92
CA GLY A 54 -9.11 0.18 5.51
C GLY A 54 -10.48 -0.16 4.93
N ILE A 55 -11.17 0.84 4.39
CA ILE A 55 -12.44 0.66 3.69
C ILE A 55 -12.19 0.63 2.19
N PHE A 56 -12.38 -0.54 1.60
CA PHE A 56 -12.22 -0.84 0.18
C PHE A 56 -13.54 -1.42 -0.36
N ASP A 57 -14.23 -0.66 -1.21
CA ASP A 57 -15.49 -1.08 -1.81
C ASP A 57 -15.28 -1.35 -3.30
N CYS A 58 -15.48 -2.61 -3.72
CA CYS A 58 -15.45 -2.99 -5.13
C CYS A 58 -16.86 -3.04 -5.70
N LYS A 59 -17.16 -2.18 -6.68
CA LYS A 59 -18.39 -2.18 -7.46
C LYS A 59 -18.08 -2.56 -8.90
N LEU A 60 -18.62 -3.68 -9.35
CA LEU A 60 -18.36 -4.25 -10.67
C LEU A 60 -19.28 -3.70 -11.78
N GLU A 61 -20.13 -2.71 -11.48
CA GLU A 61 -21.04 -2.07 -12.43
C GLU A 61 -20.58 -0.64 -12.80
N PRO A 62 -20.84 -0.14 -14.02
CA PRO A 62 -20.05 0.92 -14.66
C PRO A 62 -20.37 2.37 -14.22
N PRO A 63 -19.45 3.36 -14.43
CA PRO A 63 -18.19 3.27 -15.19
C PRO A 63 -16.88 3.64 -14.43
N SER A 64 -15.78 3.10 -14.99
CA SER A 64 -14.34 3.47 -14.95
C SER A 64 -13.45 3.18 -13.74
N THR A 65 -13.94 3.15 -12.49
CA THR A 65 -13.09 2.73 -11.34
C THR A 65 -13.84 1.79 -10.41
N PRO A 66 -13.62 0.45 -10.50
CA PRO A 66 -14.38 -0.50 -9.71
C PRO A 66 -14.10 -0.36 -8.21
N TRP A 67 -12.95 0.19 -7.83
CA TRP A 67 -12.55 0.34 -6.44
C TRP A 67 -12.76 1.77 -5.93
N ALA A 68 -13.64 1.92 -4.95
CA ALA A 68 -13.70 3.08 -4.08
C ALA A 68 -12.88 2.79 -2.83
N ILE A 69 -11.86 3.62 -2.58
CA ILE A 69 -10.94 3.45 -1.45
C ILE A 69 -11.04 4.70 -0.59
N LYS A 70 -11.37 4.53 0.69
CA LYS A 70 -11.36 5.61 1.66
C LYS A 70 -9.93 5.80 2.20
N MET A 71 -9.18 6.71 1.61
CA MET A 71 -7.73 6.86 1.85
C MET A 71 -7.38 7.13 3.33
N ASP A 72 -8.16 7.97 4.02
CA ASP A 72 -8.00 8.32 5.44
C ASP A 72 -8.34 7.18 6.41
N SER A 73 -8.77 6.01 5.90
CA SER A 73 -8.99 4.80 6.71
C SER A 73 -7.83 3.80 6.64
N ILE A 74 -6.83 4.04 5.79
CA ILE A 74 -5.80 3.07 5.48
C ILE A 74 -4.70 3.08 6.54
N ARG A 75 -4.41 1.91 7.10
CA ARG A 75 -3.29 1.68 8.02
C ARG A 75 -2.59 0.35 7.72
N ILE A 76 -1.30 0.25 8.01
CA ILE A 76 -0.61 -1.03 8.04
C ILE A 76 -1.00 -1.83 9.30
N ASN A 77 -1.05 -3.15 9.19
CA ASN A 77 -1.27 -4.05 10.34
C ASN A 77 0.02 -4.83 10.69
N ALA A 78 -0.03 -5.65 11.73
CA ALA A 78 1.13 -6.43 12.18
C ALA A 78 1.69 -7.35 11.07
N SER A 79 0.82 -8.02 10.30
CA SER A 79 1.23 -8.87 9.18
C SER A 79 1.99 -8.10 8.10
N GLY A 80 1.58 -6.85 7.83
CA GLY A 80 2.27 -5.96 6.89
C GLY A 80 3.64 -5.54 7.38
N ILE A 81 3.79 -5.24 8.68
CA ILE A 81 5.09 -4.93 9.29
C ILE A 81 6.03 -6.13 9.20
N ASP A 82 5.54 -7.32 9.54
CA ASP A 82 6.34 -8.55 9.45
C ASP A 82 6.75 -8.87 8.01
N HIS A 83 5.86 -8.62 7.05
CA HIS A 83 6.16 -8.79 5.63
C HIS A 83 7.24 -7.80 5.17
N LEU A 84 7.14 -6.53 5.58
CA LEU A 84 8.14 -5.52 5.26
C LEU A 84 9.53 -5.89 5.79
N SER A 85 9.62 -6.41 7.02
CA SER A 85 10.89 -6.87 7.58
C SER A 85 11.52 -7.98 6.74
N ARG A 86 10.72 -8.98 6.30
CA ARG A 86 11.20 -10.04 5.38
C ARG A 86 11.64 -9.52 4.02
N LEU A 87 10.96 -8.50 3.48
CA LEU A 87 11.39 -7.85 2.24
C LEU A 87 12.77 -7.20 2.43
N LYS A 88 13.01 -6.51 3.55
CA LYS A 88 14.31 -5.87 3.81
C LYS A 88 15.43 -6.90 4.04
N GLU A 89 15.12 -8.03 4.67
CA GLU A 89 16.09 -9.12 4.90
C GLU A 89 16.52 -9.86 3.63
N THR A 90 15.70 -9.84 2.58
CA THR A 90 16.02 -10.51 1.31
C THR A 90 16.86 -9.64 0.36
N LEU A 91 17.28 -8.45 0.78
CA LEU A 91 18.36 -7.72 0.12
C LEU A 91 19.68 -8.36 0.56
N PRO A 92 20.54 -8.82 -0.39
CA PRO A 92 21.84 -9.33 0.00
C PRO A 92 22.60 -8.23 0.73
N PHE A 93 23.18 -8.56 1.89
CA PHE A 93 24.26 -7.77 2.47
C PHE A 93 25.28 -7.46 1.37
N SER A 94 25.32 -6.21 0.90
CA SER A 94 26.47 -5.69 0.18
C SER A 94 27.46 -5.20 1.24
N PRO A 95 28.61 -5.87 1.42
CA PRO A 95 29.65 -5.44 2.35
C PRO A 95 30.28 -4.10 1.96
#